data_AF-A0A8T0TYH6-F1
#
_entry.id   AF-A0A8T0TYH6-F1
#
_cell.length_a   1.000
_cell.length_b   1.000
_cell.length_c   1.000
_cell.angle_alpha   90.00
_cell.angle_beta   90.00
_cell.angle_gamma   90.00
#
_symmetry.space_group_name_H-M   'P 1'
#
loop_
_entity.id
_entity.type
_entity.pdbx_description
1 polymer ?
#
loop_
_entity_poly.entity_id
_entity_poly.type
_entity_poly.pdbx_seq_one_letter_code
_entity_poly.pdbx_strand_id
1 'polypeptide(L)'
;MGAEECCDDHMEVSISDSLAFREVQRVLQSVRMDPFLIDLRDKDEYDYLLLAVDPTRKRDLDEEAMLVTTLKALSEAVPKIDIMYHHALLNNIFTMCIWYLREDTRDALLDLITRLAAVADQYLRECLQMLVNNFAPPRPLVPTTEQPRWLARKKEIYYQLHESLKMISDTVPLAARILKDIINRSMPKLFDTKAKMVSFVECMLGLDTERLGDLIGSTLLEKVVDLLTELDVNITWEDILQEEHSKGIFEMELEDLDDDEDNLGQEGTKALFGGNVFADKLDGLMVVVCEHLKSCDRDRLFKEYCILKTIFQKAVLKVHKSKFAQFIMFYACSLDPEICGVDFALFLTDIFTKEEDDAIARMSAVSYVGSYLARARFISADTVVAVLKRLVEWCDSYCKLKRDPLKPIDHQIFYASCQVCCGSFCIYLAKQEKNSWSDTYVF
;
A
#
# COMPACT_ATOMS: atom_id res chain seq x y z
N MET A 1 -1.87 64.47 16.62
CA MET A 1 -0.67 63.86 17.24
C MET A 1 -1.18 62.78 18.17
N GLY A 2 -0.90 61.50 18.01
CA GLY A 2 -0.11 60.77 17.04
C GLY A 2 -0.67 59.36 16.92
N ALA A 3 -0.41 58.72 15.79
CA ALA A 3 -0.55 57.28 15.63
C ALA A 3 0.75 56.65 16.16
N GLU A 4 0.63 55.65 17.03
CA GLU A 4 1.73 54.73 17.34
C GLU A 4 1.56 53.50 16.43
N GLU A 5 2.49 53.37 15.48
CA GLU A 5 2.71 52.17 14.68
C GLU A 5 3.37 51.10 15.58
N CYS A 6 2.71 49.96 15.75
CA CYS A 6 3.38 48.72 16.15
C CYS A 6 4.05 48.12 14.91
N CYS A 7 5.29 48.49 14.67
CA CYS A 7 6.22 47.79 13.80
C CYS A 7 7.48 47.53 14.62
N ASP A 8 7.61 46.35 15.22
CA ASP A 8 8.90 45.73 15.54
C ASP A 8 8.64 44.33 16.12
N ASP A 9 8.81 43.31 15.28
CA ASP A 9 9.03 41.91 15.65
C ASP A 9 9.45 41.09 14.42
N HIS A 10 9.16 41.56 13.21
CA HIS A 10 9.55 40.89 11.96
C HIS A 10 10.98 41.21 11.46
N MET A 11 11.62 42.27 11.96
CA MET A 11 12.89 42.75 11.38
C MET A 11 14.13 42.07 12.00
N GLU A 12 14.11 41.70 13.29
CA GLU A 12 15.24 41.03 13.96
C GLU A 12 15.46 39.58 13.49
N VAL A 13 14.36 38.84 13.24
CA VAL A 13 14.42 37.45 12.75
C VAL A 13 15.13 37.35 11.39
N SER A 14 14.92 38.35 10.52
CA SER A 14 15.50 38.38 9.16
C SER A 14 17.02 38.60 9.12
N ILE A 15 17.59 39.27 10.12
CA ILE A 15 19.03 39.58 10.19
C ILE A 15 19.81 38.36 10.70
N SER A 16 19.24 37.64 11.67
CA SER A 16 19.82 36.41 12.23
C SER A 16 19.96 35.32 11.17
N ASP A 17 18.91 35.10 10.37
CA ASP A 17 18.92 34.05 9.33
C ASP A 17 19.93 34.37 8.20
N SER A 18 20.07 35.64 7.81
CA SER A 18 21.06 36.07 6.81
C SER A 18 22.50 35.92 7.29
N LEU A 19 22.75 36.15 8.58
CA LEU A 19 24.07 35.95 9.19
C LEU A 19 24.42 34.46 9.26
N ALA A 20 23.48 33.63 9.75
CA ALA A 20 23.64 32.18 9.79
C ALA A 20 23.89 31.58 8.40
N PHE A 21 23.20 32.06 7.36
CA PHE A 21 23.45 31.66 5.97
C PHE A 21 24.89 31.95 5.53
N ARG A 22 25.38 33.17 5.77
CA ARG A 22 26.75 33.56 5.40
C ARG A 22 27.81 32.73 6.12
N GLU A 23 27.57 32.41 7.39
CA GLU A 23 28.45 31.57 8.19
C GLU A 23 28.48 30.13 7.66
N VAL A 24 27.32 29.50 7.46
CA VAL A 24 27.22 28.15 6.89
C VAL A 24 27.87 28.08 5.52
N GLN A 25 27.64 29.08 4.66
CA GLN A 25 28.26 29.13 3.33
C GLN A 25 29.78 29.20 3.41
N ARG A 26 30.34 30.01 4.33
CA ARG A 26 31.79 30.14 4.53
C ARG A 26 32.38 28.81 5.00
N VAL A 27 31.78 28.20 6.01
CA VAL A 27 32.24 26.93 6.60
C VAL A 27 32.25 25.82 5.55
N LEU A 28 31.16 25.66 4.78
CA LEU A 28 31.08 24.67 3.70
C LEU A 28 32.10 24.90 2.59
N GLN A 29 32.53 26.14 2.33
CA GLN A 29 33.56 26.41 1.34
C GLN A 29 34.97 26.14 1.87
N SER A 30 35.21 26.43 3.15
CA SER A 30 36.50 26.20 3.82
C SER A 30 36.85 24.72 3.87
N VAL A 31 35.87 23.85 4.18
CA VAL A 31 36.08 22.40 4.31
C VAL A 31 36.31 21.69 2.95
N ARG A 32 36.08 22.37 1.83
CA ARG A 32 36.41 21.86 0.48
C ARG A 32 37.89 22.05 0.10
N MET A 33 38.66 22.74 0.93
CA MET A 33 40.10 22.95 0.74
C MET A 33 40.90 21.71 1.17
N ASP A 34 42.18 21.68 0.82
CA ASP A 34 43.10 20.65 1.33
C ASP A 34 43.01 20.59 2.87
N PRO A 35 42.90 19.40 3.51
CA PRO A 35 42.79 19.25 4.96
C PRO A 35 43.87 19.99 5.78
N PHE A 36 45.04 20.25 5.17
CA PHE A 36 46.14 20.99 5.81
C PHE A 36 46.01 22.52 5.69
N LEU A 37 45.05 23.03 4.92
CA LEU A 37 44.78 24.46 4.67
C LEU A 37 43.47 24.95 5.28
N ILE A 38 42.71 24.08 5.94
CA ILE A 38 41.46 24.44 6.62
C ILE A 38 41.79 25.27 7.87
N ASP A 39 41.14 26.44 8.03
CA ASP A 39 41.23 27.21 9.27
C ASP A 39 40.66 26.36 10.42
N LEU A 40 41.42 26.24 11.52
CA LEU A 40 40.98 25.50 12.71
C LEU A 40 39.62 26.00 13.23
N ARG A 41 39.33 27.31 13.11
CA ARG A 41 38.02 27.85 13.50
C ARG A 41 36.89 27.34 12.60
N ASP A 42 37.11 27.33 11.29
CA ASP A 42 36.11 26.84 10.33
C ASP A 42 35.89 25.33 10.49
N LYS A 43 36.93 24.59 10.89
CA LYS A 43 36.82 23.17 11.23
C LYS A 43 35.98 22.96 12.49
N ASP A 44 36.25 23.71 13.57
CA ASP A 44 35.48 23.64 14.80
C ASP A 44 34.00 24.02 14.57
N GLU A 45 33.76 25.03 13.72
CA GLU A 45 32.40 25.42 13.29
C GLU A 45 31.71 24.34 12.45
N TYR A 46 32.43 23.63 11.58
CA TYR A 46 31.88 22.49 10.85
C TYR A 46 31.55 21.32 11.77
N ASP A 47 32.40 21.02 12.75
CA ASP A 47 32.12 20.00 13.76
C ASP A 47 30.90 20.39 14.61
N TYR A 48 30.71 21.69 14.90
CA TYR A 48 29.48 22.20 15.51
C TYR A 48 28.25 21.98 14.63
N LEU A 49 28.33 22.24 13.32
CA LEU A 49 27.25 21.93 12.38
C LEU A 49 26.90 20.44 12.38
N LEU A 50 27.90 19.56 12.37
CA LEU A 50 27.70 18.11 12.46
C LEU A 50 26.98 17.69 13.74
N LEU A 51 27.34 18.29 14.88
CA LEU A 51 26.69 18.08 16.18
C LEU A 51 25.28 18.67 16.24
N ALA A 52 25.02 19.76 15.53
CA ALA A 52 23.70 20.37 15.44
C ALA A 52 22.73 19.46 14.68
N VAL A 53 23.19 18.84 13.58
CA VAL A 53 22.38 17.93 12.75
C VAL A 53 22.43 16.46 13.19
N ASP A 54 23.04 16.13 14.33
CA ASP A 54 23.15 14.73 14.79
C ASP A 54 21.75 14.12 15.06
N PRO A 55 21.36 13.03 14.36
CA PRO A 55 20.03 12.40 14.52
C PRO A 55 19.82 11.77 15.89
N THR A 56 20.88 11.45 16.64
CA THR A 56 20.81 10.78 17.94
C THR A 56 20.68 11.74 19.12
N ARG A 57 20.96 13.02 18.90
CA ARG A 57 20.97 14.05 19.94
C ARG A 57 19.54 14.40 20.38
N LYS A 58 19.30 14.32 21.69
CA LYS A 58 18.11 14.90 22.32
C LYS A 58 18.28 16.41 22.39
N ARG A 59 17.26 17.16 21.99
CA ARG A 59 17.29 18.62 21.88
C ARG A 59 16.33 19.27 22.87
N ASP A 60 16.76 20.37 23.47
CA ASP A 60 15.87 21.27 24.22
C ASP A 60 15.13 22.25 23.29
N LEU A 61 14.43 23.24 23.84
CA LEU A 61 13.67 24.22 23.05
C LEU A 61 14.62 25.11 22.21
N ASP A 62 15.75 25.52 22.79
CA ASP A 62 16.66 26.49 22.18
C ASP A 62 17.54 25.80 21.12
N GLU A 63 18.02 24.59 21.40
CA GLU A 63 18.74 23.73 20.45
C GLU A 63 17.88 23.37 19.23
N GLU A 64 16.56 23.24 19.40
CA GLU A 64 15.64 22.99 18.29
C GLU A 64 15.42 24.24 17.42
N ALA A 65 15.33 25.42 18.02
CA ALA A 65 15.32 26.69 17.27
C ALA A 65 16.62 26.89 16.48
N MET A 66 17.78 26.61 17.11
CA MET A 66 19.07 26.64 16.43
C MET A 66 19.16 25.64 15.28
N LEU A 67 18.58 24.45 15.42
CA LEU A 67 18.50 23.48 14.33
C LEU A 67 17.66 24.02 13.17
N VAL A 68 16.52 24.67 13.43
CA VAL A 68 15.69 25.29 12.38
C VAL A 68 16.49 26.32 11.59
N THR A 69 17.17 27.24 12.27
CA THR A 69 18.03 28.25 11.62
C THR A 69 19.16 27.59 10.82
N THR A 70 19.78 26.55 11.37
CA THR A 70 20.84 25.78 10.67
C THR A 70 20.31 25.10 9.41
N LEU A 71 19.14 24.45 9.46
CA LEU A 71 18.54 23.78 8.32
C LEU A 71 18.11 24.76 7.23
N LYS A 72 17.55 25.92 7.60
CA LYS A 72 17.23 27.00 6.65
C LYS A 72 18.48 27.55 5.98
N ALA A 73 19.54 27.83 6.74
CA ALA A 73 20.82 28.26 6.20
C ALA A 73 21.43 27.21 5.26
N LEU A 74 21.35 25.92 5.60
CA LEU A 74 21.78 24.83 4.71
C LEU A 74 20.93 24.76 3.42
N SER A 75 19.63 25.05 3.50
CA SER A 75 18.70 25.04 2.36
C SER A 75 19.06 26.11 1.33
N GLU A 76 19.50 27.27 1.79
CA GLU A 76 20.02 28.33 0.93
C GLU A 76 21.44 28.01 0.40
N ALA A 77 22.23 27.26 1.18
CA ALA A 77 23.61 26.91 0.84
C ALA A 77 23.76 25.62 0.02
N VAL A 78 22.66 24.98 -0.40
CA VAL A 78 22.66 23.73 -1.19
C VAL A 78 23.66 23.72 -2.36
N PRO A 79 23.81 24.78 -3.18
CA PRO A 79 24.78 24.79 -4.29
C PRO A 79 26.25 24.66 -3.87
N LYS A 80 26.55 24.83 -2.58
CA LYS A 80 27.90 24.72 -2.01
C LYS A 80 28.13 23.38 -1.32
N ILE A 81 27.09 22.56 -1.15
CA ILE A 81 27.21 21.23 -0.57
C ILE A 81 27.81 20.28 -1.62
N ASP A 82 28.85 19.54 -1.22
CA ASP A 82 29.60 18.63 -2.08
C ASP A 82 29.57 17.23 -1.44
N ILE A 83 29.25 16.21 -2.24
CA ILE A 83 29.05 14.84 -1.75
C ILE A 83 30.34 14.25 -1.15
N MET A 84 31.51 14.64 -1.65
CA MET A 84 32.78 14.10 -1.18
C MET A 84 33.23 14.73 0.13
N TYR A 85 33.15 16.07 0.22
CA TYR A 85 33.65 16.82 1.37
C TYR A 85 32.64 16.87 2.53
N HIS A 86 31.34 16.85 2.22
CA HIS A 86 30.28 16.99 3.21
C HIS A 86 29.52 15.68 3.48
N HIS A 87 30.15 14.52 3.23
CA HIS A 87 29.53 13.21 3.41
C HIS A 87 28.97 13.01 4.84
N ALA A 88 29.71 13.41 5.88
CA ALA A 88 29.25 13.26 7.26
C ALA A 88 27.99 14.11 7.56
N LEU A 89 27.97 15.34 7.05
CA LEU A 89 26.83 16.25 7.18
C LEU A 89 25.60 15.67 6.47
N LEU A 90 25.77 15.25 5.21
CA LEU A 90 24.71 14.64 4.41
C LEU A 90 24.19 13.35 5.05
N ASN A 91 25.08 12.50 5.57
CA ASN A 91 24.70 11.29 6.28
C ASN A 91 23.84 11.61 7.52
N ASN A 92 24.21 12.61 8.31
CA ASN A 92 23.41 13.04 9.47
C ASN A 92 22.03 13.56 9.04
N ILE A 93 21.95 14.38 7.99
CA ILE A 93 20.69 14.90 7.44
C ILE A 93 19.80 13.75 6.94
N PHE A 94 20.33 12.82 6.14
CA PHE A 94 19.56 11.72 5.56
C PHE A 94 19.16 10.64 6.56
N THR A 95 19.77 10.62 7.75
CA THR A 95 19.42 9.69 8.84
C THR A 95 18.48 10.30 9.88
N MET A 96 18.14 11.58 9.76
CA MET A 96 17.13 12.22 10.61
C MET A 96 15.76 11.55 10.45
N CYS A 97 15.06 11.40 11.57
CA CYS A 97 13.72 10.86 11.59
C CYS A 97 12.70 11.95 11.91
N ILE A 98 11.84 12.22 10.94
CA ILE A 98 10.82 13.29 10.93
C ILE A 98 9.85 13.14 12.11
N TRP A 99 9.63 11.90 12.57
CA TRP A 99 8.73 11.58 13.68
C TRP A 99 9.19 12.10 15.04
N TYR A 100 10.48 12.37 15.24
CA TYR A 100 11.00 12.95 16.48
C TYR A 100 11.03 14.49 16.48
N LEU A 101 10.84 15.11 15.31
CA LEU A 101 10.99 16.56 15.12
C LEU A 101 9.67 17.30 15.35
N ARG A 102 9.74 18.55 15.85
CA ARG A 102 8.59 19.48 15.86
C ARG A 102 8.29 20.02 14.48
N GLU A 103 7.15 20.68 14.37
CA GLU A 103 6.58 21.20 13.12
C GLU A 103 7.56 22.07 12.34
N ASP A 104 8.04 23.16 12.94
CA ASP A 104 8.98 24.08 12.28
C ASP A 104 10.27 23.39 11.80
N THR A 105 10.77 22.41 12.57
CA THR A 105 11.97 21.65 12.23
C THR A 105 11.73 20.64 11.12
N ARG A 106 10.54 20.01 11.08
CA ARG A 106 10.14 19.14 9.97
C ARG A 106 10.07 19.95 8.68
N ASP A 107 9.43 21.11 8.72
CA ASP A 107 9.26 21.95 7.53
C ASP A 107 10.61 22.44 6.99
N ALA A 108 11.51 22.89 7.86
CA ALA A 108 12.86 23.29 7.47
C ALA A 108 13.68 22.11 6.90
N LEU A 109 13.55 20.91 7.47
CA LEU A 109 14.22 19.72 6.95
C LEU A 109 13.66 19.29 5.59
N LEU A 110 12.35 19.30 5.42
CA LEU A 110 11.70 18.90 4.16
C LEU A 110 11.97 19.88 3.03
N ASP A 111 12.04 21.19 3.32
CA ASP A 111 12.49 22.21 2.35
C ASP A 111 13.95 21.93 1.92
N LEU A 112 14.85 21.63 2.88
CA LEU A 112 16.23 21.24 2.57
C LEU A 112 16.30 20.00 1.67
N ILE A 113 15.58 18.93 2.01
CA ILE A 113 15.55 17.68 1.23
C ILE A 113 15.01 17.92 -0.17
N THR A 114 13.97 18.73 -0.32
CA THR A 114 13.36 19.02 -1.62
C THR A 114 14.30 19.83 -2.50
N ARG A 115 15.01 20.82 -1.93
CA ARG A 115 16.03 21.60 -2.65
C ARG A 115 17.26 20.77 -3.02
N LEU A 116 17.74 19.90 -2.13
CA LEU A 116 18.84 18.97 -2.42
C LEU A 116 18.51 18.07 -3.60
N ALA A 117 17.29 17.51 -3.62
CA ALA A 117 16.81 16.67 -4.70
C ALA A 117 16.69 17.43 -6.04
N ALA A 118 16.35 18.72 -6.00
CA ALA A 118 16.18 19.55 -7.20
C ALA A 118 17.49 20.01 -7.84
N VAL A 119 18.57 20.15 -7.07
CA VAL A 119 19.83 20.76 -7.56
C VAL A 119 20.73 19.79 -8.29
N ALA A 120 20.82 18.53 -7.84
CA ALA A 120 21.69 17.55 -8.47
C ALA A 120 21.15 16.12 -8.36
N ASP A 121 21.19 15.39 -9.48
CA ASP A 121 20.77 13.98 -9.57
C ASP A 121 21.52 13.06 -8.58
N GLN A 122 22.72 13.47 -8.13
CA GLN A 122 23.55 12.72 -7.20
C GLN A 122 22.99 12.61 -5.77
N TYR A 123 22.04 13.46 -5.38
CA TYR A 123 21.39 13.41 -4.06
C TYR A 123 19.97 12.86 -4.11
N LEU A 124 19.40 12.76 -5.32
CA LEU A 124 18.00 12.44 -5.53
C LEU A 124 17.62 11.10 -4.89
N ARG A 125 18.45 10.08 -5.04
CA ARG A 125 18.19 8.74 -4.49
C ARG A 125 18.14 8.77 -2.97
N GLU A 126 19.09 9.44 -2.34
CA GLU A 126 19.27 9.54 -0.89
C GLU A 126 18.13 10.36 -0.28
N CYS A 127 17.74 11.45 -0.93
CA CYS A 127 16.58 12.27 -0.55
C CYS A 127 15.28 11.44 -0.58
N LEU A 128 15.01 10.75 -1.69
CA LEU A 128 13.83 9.89 -1.81
C LEU A 128 13.87 8.73 -0.81
N GLN A 129 15.04 8.13 -0.58
CA GLN A 129 15.20 7.04 0.38
C GLN A 129 14.93 7.51 1.82
N MET A 130 15.39 8.69 2.20
CA MET A 130 15.13 9.29 3.51
C MET A 130 13.63 9.50 3.73
N LEU A 131 12.92 10.04 2.73
CA LEU A 131 11.46 10.24 2.80
C LEU A 131 10.71 8.90 2.94
N VAL A 132 11.06 7.90 2.13
CA VAL A 132 10.44 6.55 2.18
C VAL A 132 10.74 5.84 3.51
N ASN A 133 11.93 6.02 4.08
CA ASN A 133 12.27 5.46 5.40
C ASN A 133 11.37 6.00 6.52
N ASN A 134 10.76 7.17 6.33
CA ASN A 134 9.85 7.79 7.29
C ASN A 134 8.37 7.45 7.06
N PHE A 135 8.02 6.55 6.12
CA PHE A 135 6.61 6.12 5.92
C PHE A 135 6.04 5.39 7.15
N ALA A 136 6.90 4.70 7.90
CA ALA A 136 6.53 4.04 9.13
C ALA A 136 7.19 4.73 10.35
N PRO A 137 6.42 5.03 11.41
CA PRO A 137 6.98 5.57 12.63
C PRO A 137 7.92 4.56 13.31
N PRO A 138 9.02 5.03 13.93
CA PRO A 138 9.86 4.20 14.78
C PRO A 138 9.07 3.51 15.90
N ARG A 139 9.44 2.27 16.25
CA ARG A 139 8.77 1.46 17.28
C ARG A 139 8.52 2.18 18.63
N PRO A 140 9.43 3.02 19.17
CA PRO A 140 9.19 3.72 20.44
C PRO A 140 7.99 4.68 20.41
N LEU A 141 7.56 5.11 19.22
CA LEU A 141 6.56 6.15 19.06
C LEU A 141 5.15 5.62 18.78
N VAL A 142 5.01 4.35 18.40
CA VAL A 142 3.69 3.77 18.12
C VAL A 142 2.96 3.57 19.44
N PRO A 143 1.91 4.36 19.75
CA PRO A 143 1.19 4.19 20.98
C PRO A 143 0.40 2.88 20.94
N THR A 144 0.26 2.22 22.09
CA THR A 144 -0.59 1.02 22.25
C THR A 144 -2.08 1.32 22.02
N THR A 145 -2.46 2.60 21.93
CA THR A 145 -3.84 3.06 21.75
C THR A 145 -3.85 4.26 20.82
N GLU A 146 -4.78 4.28 19.86
CA GLU A 146 -4.95 5.35 18.87
C GLU A 146 -5.44 6.65 19.52
N GLN A 147 -4.52 7.41 20.12
CA GLN A 147 -4.83 8.71 20.69
C GLN A 147 -5.15 9.73 19.57
N PRO A 148 -6.19 10.57 19.72
CA PRO A 148 -6.54 11.57 18.68
C PRO A 148 -5.39 12.51 18.31
N ARG A 149 -4.55 12.89 19.30
CA ARG A 149 -3.35 13.71 19.07
C ARG A 149 -2.32 13.00 18.20
N TRP A 150 -2.13 11.70 18.40
CA TRP A 150 -1.25 10.88 17.59
C TRP A 150 -1.75 10.77 16.15
N LEU A 151 -3.05 10.52 15.97
CA LEU A 151 -3.67 10.46 14.64
C LEU A 151 -3.55 11.79 13.88
N ALA A 152 -3.76 12.92 14.56
CA ALA A 152 -3.58 14.24 13.96
C ALA A 152 -2.13 14.47 13.51
N ARG A 153 -1.15 14.17 14.38
CA ARG A 153 0.27 14.28 14.04
C ARG A 153 0.67 13.36 12.89
N LYS A 154 0.18 12.11 12.88
CA LYS A 154 0.43 11.15 11.81
C LYS A 154 -0.08 11.66 10.46
N LYS A 155 -1.31 12.17 10.41
CA LYS A 155 -1.90 12.77 9.21
C LYS A 155 -1.09 13.95 8.70
N GLU A 156 -0.66 14.82 9.60
CA GLU A 156 0.18 15.97 9.27
C GLU A 156 1.52 15.54 8.64
N ILE A 157 2.23 14.59 9.28
CA ILE A 157 3.50 14.07 8.75
C ILE A 157 3.31 13.42 7.38
N TYR A 158 2.23 12.65 7.18
CA TYR A 158 1.95 12.05 5.87
C TYR A 158 1.70 13.10 4.80
N TYR A 159 0.90 14.13 5.10
CA TYR A 159 0.68 15.25 4.19
C TYR A 159 2.00 15.92 3.79
N GLN A 160 2.86 16.24 4.77
CA GLN A 160 4.17 16.84 4.53
C GLN A 160 5.10 15.96 3.67
N LEU A 161 5.11 14.63 3.92
CA LEU A 161 5.86 13.67 3.13
C LEU A 161 5.35 13.57 1.68
N HIS A 162 4.02 13.52 1.50
CA HIS A 162 3.38 13.44 0.18
C HIS A 162 3.66 14.70 -0.64
N GLU A 163 3.50 15.89 -0.05
CA GLU A 163 3.79 17.16 -0.71
C GLU A 163 5.27 17.27 -1.12
N SER A 164 6.19 16.84 -0.26
CA SER A 164 7.63 16.84 -0.58
C SER A 164 7.95 15.90 -1.74
N LEU A 165 7.42 14.68 -1.72
CA LEU A 165 7.62 13.71 -2.81
C LEU A 165 7.00 14.17 -4.13
N LYS A 166 5.83 14.81 -4.06
CA LYS A 166 5.17 15.42 -5.20
C LYS A 166 6.01 16.55 -5.79
N MET A 167 6.48 17.49 -4.96
CA MET A 167 7.32 18.60 -5.40
C MET A 167 8.62 18.12 -6.06
N ILE A 168 9.28 17.10 -5.49
CA ILE A 168 10.45 16.47 -6.09
C ILE A 168 10.09 15.81 -7.44
N SER A 169 8.96 15.11 -7.52
CA SER A 169 8.53 14.44 -8.75
C SER A 169 8.14 15.40 -9.87
N ASP A 170 7.56 16.55 -9.53
CA ASP A 170 7.22 17.57 -10.51
C ASP A 170 8.44 18.34 -11.00
N THR A 171 9.45 18.50 -10.13
CA THR A 171 10.69 19.21 -10.46
C THR A 171 11.66 18.32 -11.24
N VAL A 172 11.79 17.04 -10.88
CA VAL A 172 12.82 16.13 -11.43
C VAL A 172 12.17 14.96 -12.17
N PRO A 173 12.27 14.88 -13.51
CA PRO A 173 11.59 13.85 -14.31
C PRO A 173 11.96 12.40 -13.95
N LEU A 174 13.18 12.16 -13.44
CA LEU A 174 13.65 10.82 -13.06
C LEU A 174 13.16 10.38 -11.67
N ALA A 175 12.61 11.29 -10.87
CA ALA A 175 12.25 11.02 -9.48
C ALA A 175 11.20 9.91 -9.35
N ALA A 176 10.13 9.94 -10.14
CA ALA A 176 9.08 8.91 -10.06
C ALA A 176 9.62 7.49 -10.32
N ARG A 177 10.54 7.34 -11.27
CA ARG A 177 11.18 6.04 -11.57
C ARG A 177 12.06 5.57 -10.41
N ILE A 178 12.89 6.46 -9.86
CA ILE A 178 13.77 6.12 -8.74
C ILE A 178 12.96 5.84 -7.46
N LEU A 179 11.90 6.62 -7.22
CA LEU A 179 10.96 6.43 -6.12
C LEU A 179 10.30 5.06 -6.20
N LYS A 180 9.83 4.66 -7.39
CA LYS A 180 9.29 3.31 -7.63
C LYS A 180 10.29 2.22 -7.26
N ASP A 181 11.55 2.34 -7.67
CA ASP A 181 12.60 1.37 -7.32
C ASP A 181 12.87 1.31 -5.81
N ILE A 182 12.85 2.47 -5.13
CA ILE A 182 13.05 2.57 -3.68
C ILE A 182 11.89 1.93 -2.94
N ILE A 183 10.64 2.27 -3.27
CA ILE A 183 9.44 1.71 -2.65
C ILE A 183 9.45 0.18 -2.76
N ASN A 184 9.77 -0.35 -3.95
CA ASN A 184 9.86 -1.80 -4.18
C ASN A 184 10.86 -2.49 -3.23
N ARG A 185 11.98 -1.85 -2.90
CA ARG A 185 13.01 -2.39 -1.98
C ARG A 185 12.65 -2.20 -0.52
N SER A 186 11.89 -1.15 -0.22
CA SER A 186 11.48 -0.76 1.14
C SER A 186 10.18 -1.43 1.60
N MET A 187 9.50 -2.18 0.72
CA MET A 187 8.28 -2.91 1.07
C MET A 187 8.45 -3.73 2.36
N PRO A 188 7.46 -3.70 3.26
CA PRO A 188 7.49 -4.49 4.49
C PRO A 188 7.65 -5.98 4.20
N LYS A 189 8.46 -6.66 5.02
CA LYS A 189 8.72 -8.10 4.89
C LYS A 189 7.80 -8.88 5.82
N LEU A 190 7.51 -10.15 5.53
CA LEU A 190 6.63 -11.02 6.33
C LEU A 190 6.84 -10.94 7.87
N PHE A 191 8.09 -10.80 8.32
CA PHE A 191 8.43 -10.75 9.75
C PHE A 191 8.43 -9.35 10.38
N ASP A 192 8.13 -8.30 9.61
CA ASP A 192 7.92 -6.96 10.17
C ASP A 192 6.67 -6.94 11.07
N THR A 193 6.58 -5.92 11.93
CA THR A 193 5.43 -5.75 12.83
C THR A 193 4.20 -5.26 12.07
N LYS A 194 3.00 -5.65 12.51
CA LYS A 194 1.73 -5.14 11.95
C LYS A 194 1.72 -3.61 11.85
N ALA A 195 2.08 -2.92 12.94
CA ALA A 195 2.11 -1.46 12.96
C ALA A 195 3.02 -0.84 11.88
N LYS A 196 4.20 -1.43 11.63
CA LYS A 196 5.12 -0.98 10.58
C LYS A 196 4.51 -1.23 9.20
N MET A 197 3.96 -2.43 8.96
CA MET A 197 3.34 -2.80 7.69
C MET A 197 2.17 -1.86 7.35
N VAL A 198 1.23 -1.71 8.28
CA VAL A 198 0.03 -0.87 8.14
C VAL A 198 0.42 0.58 7.87
N SER A 199 1.29 1.17 8.71
CA SER A 199 1.71 2.56 8.53
C SER A 199 2.46 2.78 7.20
N PHE A 200 3.32 1.83 6.81
CA PHE A 200 4.04 1.95 5.55
C PHE A 200 3.08 1.92 4.36
N VAL A 201 2.17 0.94 4.32
CA VAL A 201 1.21 0.78 3.22
C VAL A 201 0.23 1.94 3.16
N GLU A 202 -0.24 2.45 4.30
CA GLU A 202 -1.11 3.63 4.38
C GLU A 202 -0.43 4.88 3.81
N CYS A 203 0.80 5.17 4.25
CA CYS A 203 1.56 6.30 3.72
C CYS A 203 1.86 6.11 2.23
N MET A 204 2.21 4.89 1.80
CA MET A 204 2.53 4.58 0.42
C MET A 204 1.33 4.76 -0.51
N LEU A 205 0.16 4.22 -0.16
CA LEU A 205 -1.05 4.37 -0.95
C LEU A 205 -1.53 5.82 -1.02
N GLY A 206 -1.24 6.64 0.00
CA GLY A 206 -1.48 8.09 -0.05
C GLY A 206 -0.72 8.82 -1.17
N LEU A 207 0.35 8.23 -1.72
CA LEU A 207 1.06 8.77 -2.89
C LEU A 207 0.30 8.58 -4.20
N ASP A 208 -0.69 7.70 -4.23
CA ASP A 208 -1.53 7.50 -5.40
C ASP A 208 -2.51 8.66 -5.53
N THR A 209 -1.98 9.86 -5.77
CA THR A 209 -2.75 11.08 -5.94
C THR A 209 -2.24 11.82 -7.16
N GLU A 210 -3.19 12.38 -7.92
CA GLU A 210 -2.91 13.22 -9.09
C GLU A 210 -1.92 12.58 -10.08
N ARG A 211 -0.94 13.36 -10.55
CA ARG A 211 0.06 12.97 -11.54
C ARG A 211 1.04 11.90 -11.05
N LEU A 212 1.41 11.94 -9.77
CA LEU A 212 2.32 10.96 -9.20
C LEU A 212 1.66 9.57 -9.20
N GLY A 213 0.39 9.51 -8.81
CA GLY A 213 -0.43 8.30 -8.88
C GLY A 213 -0.50 7.69 -10.27
N ASP A 214 -0.73 8.49 -11.32
CA ASP A 214 -0.73 8.00 -12.70
C ASP A 214 0.62 7.34 -13.12
N LEU A 215 1.74 7.72 -12.49
CA LEU A 215 3.08 7.19 -12.80
C LEU A 215 3.44 5.93 -11.99
N ILE A 216 3.07 5.88 -10.70
CA ILE A 216 3.51 4.81 -9.79
C ILE A 216 2.37 3.95 -9.22
N GLY A 217 1.12 4.42 -9.24
CA GLY A 217 -0.04 3.81 -8.58
C GLY A 217 -0.27 2.34 -8.96
N SER A 218 -0.13 2.01 -10.24
CA SER A 218 -0.20 0.61 -10.69
C SER A 218 0.79 -0.33 -10.00
N THR A 219 2.00 0.16 -9.74
CA THR A 219 3.03 -0.61 -9.03
C THR A 219 2.78 -0.65 -7.53
N LEU A 220 2.27 0.44 -6.95
CA LEU A 220 1.92 0.48 -5.52
C LEU A 220 0.87 -0.60 -5.22
N LEU A 221 -0.21 -0.61 -6.00
CA LEU A 221 -1.31 -1.55 -5.80
C LEU A 221 -0.88 -3.00 -6.07
N GLU A 222 -0.06 -3.24 -7.10
CA GLU A 222 0.56 -4.55 -7.36
C GLU A 222 1.34 -5.06 -6.13
N LYS A 223 2.20 -4.22 -5.55
CA LYS A 223 3.00 -4.60 -4.38
C LYS A 223 2.18 -4.84 -3.13
N VAL A 224 1.09 -4.11 -2.94
CA VAL A 224 0.16 -4.36 -1.83
C VAL A 224 -0.54 -5.69 -2.00
N VAL A 225 -1.06 -5.99 -3.19
CA VAL A 225 -1.73 -7.28 -3.45
C VAL A 225 -0.73 -8.43 -3.32
N ASP A 226 0.49 -8.30 -3.83
CA ASP A 226 1.57 -9.29 -3.64
C ASP A 226 1.76 -9.60 -2.14
N LEU A 227 1.88 -8.56 -1.30
CA LEU A 227 2.05 -8.69 0.14
C LEU A 227 0.83 -9.34 0.82
N LEU A 228 -0.39 -8.95 0.43
CA LEU A 228 -1.62 -9.54 0.95
C LEU A 228 -1.70 -11.03 0.60
N THR A 229 -1.41 -11.40 -0.64
CA THR A 229 -1.40 -12.80 -1.08
C THR A 229 -0.30 -13.60 -0.38
N GLU A 230 0.89 -13.02 -0.17
CA GLU A 230 1.96 -13.68 0.57
C GLU A 230 1.56 -13.96 2.02
N LEU A 231 0.95 -12.99 2.71
CA LEU A 231 0.44 -13.17 4.07
C LEU A 231 -0.68 -14.21 4.12
N ASP A 232 -1.63 -14.14 3.19
CA ASP A 232 -2.81 -15.00 3.11
C ASP A 232 -2.45 -16.49 2.89
N VAL A 233 -1.49 -16.78 2.01
CA VAL A 233 -1.01 -18.15 1.77
C VAL A 233 -0.34 -18.76 3.02
N ASN A 234 0.21 -17.93 3.91
CA ASN A 234 0.80 -18.38 5.18
C ASN A 234 -0.25 -18.57 6.31
N ILE A 235 -1.54 -18.32 6.05
CA ILE A 235 -2.62 -18.60 7.00
C ILE A 235 -3.11 -20.04 6.81
N THR A 236 -2.84 -20.90 7.80
CA THR A 236 -3.23 -22.31 7.74
C THR A 236 -4.65 -22.51 8.22
N TRP A 237 -5.28 -23.62 7.83
CA TRP A 237 -6.63 -23.96 8.26
C TRP A 237 -6.72 -24.23 9.77
N GLU A 238 -5.66 -24.76 10.38
CA GLU A 238 -5.56 -24.99 11.83
C GLU A 238 -5.69 -23.67 12.62
N ASP A 239 -5.28 -22.55 12.02
CA ASP A 239 -5.39 -21.22 12.61
C ASP A 239 -6.80 -20.63 12.55
N ILE A 240 -7.64 -21.10 11.61
CA ILE A 240 -9.00 -20.62 11.36
C ILE A 240 -10.03 -21.49 12.11
N LEU A 241 -9.77 -22.80 12.24
CA LEU A 241 -10.72 -23.82 12.67
C LEU A 241 -11.02 -23.88 14.19
N GLN A 242 -10.91 -22.78 14.94
CA GLN A 242 -11.41 -22.77 16.33
C GLN A 242 -12.93 -22.64 16.46
N GLU A 243 -13.64 -22.29 15.39
CA GLU A 243 -15.11 -22.37 15.31
C GLU A 243 -15.52 -23.01 13.97
N GLU A 244 -16.45 -23.96 14.03
CA GLU A 244 -16.86 -24.83 12.92
C GLU A 244 -17.28 -24.07 11.64
N HIS A 245 -16.81 -24.60 10.49
CA HIS A 245 -17.23 -24.28 9.12
C HIS A 245 -16.93 -22.87 8.57
N SER A 246 -15.73 -22.68 8.03
CA SER A 246 -15.55 -21.86 6.83
C SER A 246 -14.40 -22.37 5.94
N LYS A 247 -14.69 -23.38 5.11
CA LYS A 247 -13.90 -23.63 3.88
C LYS A 247 -13.86 -22.34 3.05
N GLY A 248 -12.79 -22.11 2.29
CA GLY A 248 -12.53 -20.83 1.63
C GLY A 248 -13.76 -20.42 0.81
N ILE A 249 -14.19 -19.16 0.91
CA ILE A 249 -15.48 -18.74 0.35
C ILE A 249 -15.63 -19.06 -1.16
N PHE A 250 -14.52 -19.21 -1.90
CA PHE A 250 -14.49 -19.53 -3.33
C PHE A 250 -14.22 -21.00 -3.66
N GLU A 251 -13.98 -21.84 -2.66
CA GLU A 251 -13.70 -23.26 -2.83
C GLU A 251 -15.03 -24.01 -2.88
N MET A 252 -15.51 -24.28 -4.10
CA MET A 252 -16.51 -25.32 -4.31
C MET A 252 -15.81 -26.66 -4.11
N GLU A 253 -16.50 -27.61 -3.47
CA GLU A 253 -16.05 -29.00 -3.35
C GLU A 253 -15.87 -29.59 -4.76
N LEU A 254 -14.68 -29.40 -5.32
CA LEU A 254 -14.10 -30.32 -6.27
C LEU A 254 -13.69 -31.51 -5.41
N GLU A 255 -14.29 -32.67 -5.65
CA GLU A 255 -13.78 -33.91 -5.06
C GLU A 255 -12.34 -34.06 -5.55
N ASP A 256 -11.38 -33.77 -4.68
CA ASP A 256 -9.97 -34.14 -4.86
C ASP A 256 -9.94 -35.68 -4.82
N LEU A 257 -10.06 -36.30 -6.00
CA LEU A 257 -10.04 -37.76 -6.15
C LEU A 257 -8.61 -38.35 -6.06
N ASP A 258 -7.62 -37.60 -5.55
CA ASP A 258 -6.21 -38.00 -5.51
C ASP A 258 -5.52 -37.73 -4.16
N ASP A 259 -6.19 -37.99 -3.03
CA ASP A 259 -5.50 -38.05 -1.71
C ASP A 259 -5.60 -39.47 -1.11
N ASP A 260 -4.98 -40.43 -1.80
CA ASP A 260 -4.38 -41.61 -1.15
C ASP A 260 -2.89 -41.32 -0.97
N GLU A 261 -2.50 -40.66 0.14
CA GLU A 261 -1.15 -40.88 0.67
C GLU A 261 -1.11 -40.70 2.19
N ASP A 262 -0.81 -41.83 2.85
CA ASP A 262 -0.38 -41.94 4.23
C ASP A 262 0.64 -40.85 4.60
N ASN A 263 0.36 -40.09 5.66
CA ASN A 263 1.46 -39.65 6.52
C ASN A 263 1.09 -39.65 7.99
N LEU A 264 1.76 -40.57 8.67
CA LEU A 264 1.75 -40.84 10.09
C LEU A 264 2.21 -39.62 10.88
N GLY A 265 1.58 -39.44 12.04
CA GLY A 265 1.74 -38.26 12.88
C GLY A 265 3.16 -37.97 13.32
N GLN A 266 3.46 -36.67 13.34
CA GLN A 266 4.49 -36.10 14.21
C GLN A 266 3.84 -35.03 15.08
N GLU A 267 3.65 -35.38 16.36
CA GLU A 267 3.33 -34.45 17.44
C GLU A 267 4.46 -33.43 17.59
N GLY A 268 4.25 -32.23 17.03
CA GLY A 268 5.04 -31.04 17.28
C GLY A 268 4.33 -30.12 18.28
N THR A 269 4.95 -29.96 19.45
CA THR A 269 4.67 -29.04 20.56
C THR A 269 3.62 -27.94 20.32
N LYS A 270 2.45 -28.11 20.93
CA LYS A 270 1.37 -27.12 21.09
C LYS A 270 1.89 -25.83 21.74
N ALA A 271 2.10 -24.78 20.95
CA ALA A 271 2.18 -23.40 21.44
C ALA A 271 0.76 -22.81 21.41
N LEU A 272 0.10 -22.92 22.56
CA LEU A 272 -1.28 -22.52 22.80
C LEU A 272 -1.32 -21.03 23.19
N PHE A 273 -1.04 -20.09 22.28
CA PHE A 273 -1.18 -18.64 22.53
C PHE A 273 -1.35 -17.83 21.22
N GLY A 274 -2.53 -17.21 21.04
CA GLY A 274 -2.78 -16.08 20.15
C GLY A 274 -3.14 -16.44 18.70
N GLY A 275 -4.22 -15.84 18.18
CA GLY A 275 -4.61 -15.98 16.77
C GLY A 275 -3.45 -15.68 15.82
N ASN A 276 -3.47 -16.30 14.63
CA ASN A 276 -2.35 -16.25 13.70
C ASN A 276 -1.91 -14.80 13.42
N VAL A 277 -0.63 -14.52 13.73
CA VAL A 277 0.01 -13.21 13.53
C VAL A 277 -0.10 -12.73 12.07
N PHE A 278 -0.10 -13.66 11.11
CA PHE A 278 -0.32 -13.34 9.69
C PHE A 278 -1.76 -12.90 9.41
N ALA A 279 -2.76 -13.51 10.05
CA ALA A 279 -4.15 -13.10 9.92
C ALA A 279 -4.38 -11.70 10.51
N ASP A 280 -3.82 -11.40 11.69
CA ASP A 280 -3.92 -10.07 12.30
C ASP A 280 -3.24 -8.98 11.44
N LYS A 281 -2.08 -9.30 10.83
CA LYS A 281 -1.40 -8.42 9.87
C LYS A 281 -2.23 -8.19 8.61
N LEU A 282 -2.76 -9.27 8.06
CA LEU A 282 -3.58 -9.23 6.85
C LEU A 282 -4.82 -8.35 7.09
N ASP A 283 -5.54 -8.55 8.19
CA ASP A 283 -6.73 -7.76 8.55
C ASP A 283 -6.42 -6.26 8.58
N GLY A 284 -5.33 -5.86 9.26
CA GLY A 284 -4.91 -4.45 9.31
C GLY A 284 -4.60 -3.86 7.93
N LEU A 285 -3.98 -4.64 7.04
CA LEU A 285 -3.67 -4.21 5.68
C LEU A 285 -4.92 -4.15 4.80
N MET A 286 -5.84 -5.12 4.94
CA MET A 286 -7.12 -5.15 4.23
C MET A 286 -7.95 -3.90 4.55
N VAL A 287 -7.99 -3.47 5.82
CA VAL A 287 -8.66 -2.22 6.22
C VAL A 287 -8.06 -1.02 5.48
N VAL A 288 -6.73 -0.86 5.48
CA VAL A 288 -6.07 0.25 4.79
C VAL A 288 -6.39 0.29 3.29
N VAL A 289 -6.36 -0.87 2.62
CA VAL A 289 -6.67 -0.94 1.18
C VAL A 289 -8.15 -0.64 0.91
N CYS A 290 -9.05 -1.14 1.74
CA CYS A 290 -10.48 -0.85 1.62
C CYS A 290 -10.76 0.65 1.84
N GLU A 291 -10.14 1.28 2.83
CA GLU A 291 -10.25 2.72 3.07
C GLU A 291 -9.72 3.54 1.90
N HIS A 292 -8.58 3.12 1.33
CA HIS A 292 -8.02 3.73 0.13
C HIS A 292 -9.00 3.68 -1.06
N LEU A 293 -9.50 2.49 -1.40
CA LEU A 293 -10.47 2.31 -2.49
C LEU A 293 -11.75 3.12 -2.26
N LYS A 294 -12.23 3.18 -1.01
CA LYS A 294 -13.42 3.95 -0.64
C LYS A 294 -13.20 5.46 -0.73
N SER A 295 -11.96 5.93 -0.53
CA SER A 295 -11.62 7.35 -0.62
C SER A 295 -11.53 7.86 -2.08
N CYS A 296 -11.45 6.94 -3.04
CA CYS A 296 -11.39 7.28 -4.47
C CYS A 296 -12.72 7.85 -4.97
N ASP A 297 -12.63 8.82 -5.88
CA ASP A 297 -13.77 9.17 -6.73
C ASP A 297 -14.06 8.04 -7.74
N ARG A 298 -15.17 8.16 -8.48
CA ARG A 298 -15.62 7.11 -9.41
C ARG A 298 -14.59 6.80 -10.51
N ASP A 299 -14.00 7.84 -11.12
CA ASP A 299 -13.08 7.66 -12.25
C ASP A 299 -11.77 7.01 -11.81
N ARG A 300 -11.26 7.44 -10.66
CA ARG A 300 -10.07 6.86 -10.04
C ARG A 300 -10.33 5.44 -9.55
N LEU A 301 -11.46 5.18 -8.90
CA LEU A 301 -11.86 3.84 -8.48
C LEU A 301 -11.87 2.89 -9.68
N PHE A 302 -12.38 3.32 -10.84
CA PHE A 302 -12.36 2.51 -12.05
C PHE A 302 -10.93 2.22 -12.54
N LYS A 303 -10.02 3.20 -12.50
CA LYS A 303 -8.59 2.97 -12.81
C LYS A 303 -7.97 1.94 -11.88
N GLU A 304 -8.15 2.09 -10.58
CA GLU A 304 -7.64 1.15 -9.57
C GLU A 304 -8.26 -0.24 -9.73
N TYR A 305 -9.55 -0.32 -10.04
CA TYR A 305 -10.23 -1.56 -10.40
C TYR A 305 -9.60 -2.25 -11.62
N CYS A 306 -9.30 -1.52 -12.70
CA CYS A 306 -8.64 -2.11 -13.88
C CYS A 306 -7.25 -2.68 -13.55
N ILE A 307 -6.52 -2.01 -12.67
CA ILE A 307 -5.22 -2.48 -12.16
C ILE A 307 -5.43 -3.75 -11.32
N LEU A 308 -6.34 -3.73 -10.35
CA LEU A 308 -6.69 -4.89 -9.52
C LEU A 308 -7.15 -6.09 -10.35
N LYS A 309 -7.98 -5.88 -11.36
CA LYS A 309 -8.43 -6.92 -12.30
C LYS A 309 -7.26 -7.59 -13.01
N THR A 310 -6.29 -6.79 -13.46
CA THR A 310 -5.06 -7.30 -14.11
C THR A 310 -4.21 -8.11 -13.14
N ILE A 311 -4.03 -7.62 -11.91
CA ILE A 311 -3.27 -8.31 -10.87
C ILE A 311 -3.99 -9.60 -10.47
N PHE A 312 -5.30 -9.55 -10.27
CA PHE A 312 -6.14 -10.69 -9.89
C PHE A 312 -5.97 -11.84 -10.88
N GLN A 313 -6.01 -11.55 -12.19
CA GLN A 313 -5.80 -12.57 -13.22
C GLN A 313 -4.44 -13.26 -13.12
N LYS A 314 -3.39 -12.47 -12.84
CA LYS A 314 -2.00 -12.94 -12.83
C LYS A 314 -1.60 -13.64 -11.54
N ALA A 315 -2.05 -13.12 -10.40
CA ALA A 315 -1.50 -13.43 -9.07
C ALA A 315 -2.49 -14.05 -8.10
N VAL A 316 -3.81 -13.93 -8.32
CA VAL A 316 -4.82 -14.41 -7.36
C VAL A 316 -5.65 -15.57 -7.93
N LEU A 317 -6.06 -15.47 -9.20
CA LEU A 317 -6.96 -16.44 -9.85
C LEU A 317 -6.44 -17.89 -9.77
N LYS A 318 -5.13 -18.08 -9.88
CA LYS A 318 -4.48 -19.42 -9.91
C LYS A 318 -3.92 -19.86 -8.56
N VAL A 319 -3.99 -19.01 -7.53
CA VAL A 319 -3.40 -19.31 -6.22
C VAL A 319 -4.45 -19.95 -5.34
N HIS A 320 -4.50 -21.28 -5.39
CA HIS A 320 -5.49 -22.09 -4.66
C HIS A 320 -5.42 -21.96 -3.13
N LYS A 321 -4.28 -21.51 -2.57
CA LYS A 321 -4.11 -21.36 -1.11
C LYS A 321 -4.58 -20.02 -0.54
N SER A 322 -4.85 -19.02 -1.39
CA SER A 322 -5.26 -17.68 -0.99
C SER A 322 -6.77 -17.65 -0.69
N LYS A 323 -7.13 -17.27 0.53
CA LYS A 323 -8.49 -17.33 1.08
C LYS A 323 -9.13 -15.95 1.26
N PHE A 324 -8.31 -14.93 1.45
CA PHE A 324 -8.73 -13.60 1.90
C PHE A 324 -8.35 -12.47 0.93
N ALA A 325 -7.21 -12.53 0.24
CA ALA A 325 -6.76 -11.43 -0.62
C ALA A 325 -7.75 -11.09 -1.76
N GLN A 326 -8.50 -12.09 -2.24
CA GLN A 326 -9.56 -11.92 -3.23
C GLN A 326 -10.72 -11.02 -2.77
N PHE A 327 -10.88 -10.76 -1.46
CA PHE A 327 -11.90 -9.84 -0.97
C PHE A 327 -11.61 -8.38 -1.34
N ILE A 328 -10.36 -8.00 -1.64
CA ILE A 328 -10.05 -6.66 -2.17
C ILE A 328 -10.79 -6.44 -3.49
N MET A 329 -10.76 -7.44 -4.39
CA MET A 329 -11.46 -7.38 -5.67
C MET A 329 -12.98 -7.33 -5.47
N PHE A 330 -13.51 -8.16 -4.56
CA PHE A 330 -14.93 -8.18 -4.22
C PHE A 330 -15.40 -6.83 -3.65
N TYR A 331 -14.60 -6.22 -2.78
CA TYR A 331 -14.90 -4.92 -2.18
C TYR A 331 -14.87 -3.80 -3.22
N ALA A 332 -13.85 -3.73 -4.08
CA ALA A 332 -13.79 -2.78 -5.19
C ALA A 332 -15.04 -2.86 -6.07
N CYS A 333 -15.51 -4.08 -6.39
CA CYS A 333 -16.75 -4.29 -7.13
C CYS A 333 -18.00 -3.78 -6.39
N SER A 334 -18.01 -3.83 -5.07
CA SER A 334 -19.14 -3.39 -4.25
C SER A 334 -19.28 -1.87 -4.19
N LEU A 335 -18.20 -1.13 -4.44
CA LEU A 335 -18.18 0.33 -4.45
C LEU A 335 -18.79 0.91 -5.74
N ASP A 336 -18.63 0.23 -6.87
CA ASP A 336 -19.34 0.55 -8.12
C ASP A 336 -19.95 -0.73 -8.73
N PRO A 337 -21.13 -1.15 -8.26
CA PRO A 337 -21.80 -2.37 -8.72
C PRO A 337 -22.14 -2.37 -10.20
N GLU A 338 -22.48 -1.21 -10.76
CA GLU A 338 -22.98 -1.08 -12.15
C GLU A 338 -21.86 -1.25 -13.16
N ILE A 339 -20.67 -0.74 -12.86
CA ILE A 339 -19.51 -0.80 -13.76
C ILE A 339 -18.56 -1.93 -13.32
N CYS A 340 -17.93 -1.79 -12.16
CA CYS A 340 -16.90 -2.72 -11.68
C CYS A 340 -17.50 -4.09 -11.37
N GLY A 341 -18.67 -4.12 -10.72
CA GLY A 341 -19.34 -5.37 -10.37
C GLY A 341 -19.77 -6.20 -11.58
N VAL A 342 -20.42 -5.56 -12.56
CA VAL A 342 -20.84 -6.21 -13.80
C VAL A 342 -19.61 -6.64 -14.63
N ASP A 343 -18.62 -5.76 -14.81
CA ASP A 343 -17.42 -6.07 -15.59
C ASP A 343 -16.65 -7.25 -14.99
N PHE A 344 -16.56 -7.37 -13.67
CA PHE A 344 -15.85 -8.49 -13.03
C PHE A 344 -16.55 -9.82 -13.26
N ALA A 345 -17.88 -9.85 -13.17
CA ALA A 345 -18.66 -11.05 -13.46
C ALA A 345 -18.49 -11.50 -14.92
N LEU A 346 -18.53 -10.55 -15.87
CA LEU A 346 -18.32 -10.82 -17.29
C LEU A 346 -16.89 -11.28 -17.56
N PHE A 347 -15.89 -10.63 -16.95
CA PHE A 347 -14.48 -10.98 -17.06
C PHE A 347 -14.20 -12.43 -16.63
N LEU A 348 -14.70 -12.86 -15.47
CA LEU A 348 -14.55 -14.24 -15.01
C LEU A 348 -15.24 -15.23 -15.97
N THR A 349 -16.43 -14.87 -16.47
CA THR A 349 -17.17 -15.67 -17.45
C THR A 349 -16.41 -15.80 -18.77
N ASP A 350 -15.75 -14.73 -19.21
CA ASP A 350 -14.95 -14.72 -20.42
C ASP A 350 -13.73 -15.65 -20.30
N ILE A 351 -13.02 -15.61 -19.17
CA ILE A 351 -11.90 -16.54 -18.91
C ILE A 351 -12.39 -17.99 -18.96
N PHE A 352 -13.51 -18.29 -18.31
CA PHE A 352 -14.07 -19.64 -18.30
C PHE A 352 -14.44 -20.14 -19.73
N THR A 353 -15.07 -19.28 -20.54
CA THR A 353 -15.59 -19.66 -21.86
C THR A 353 -14.53 -19.74 -22.96
N LYS A 354 -13.39 -19.07 -22.80
CA LYS A 354 -12.29 -19.11 -23.78
C LYS A 354 -11.55 -20.44 -23.71
N GLU A 355 -11.63 -21.24 -24.77
CA GLU A 355 -10.92 -22.53 -24.85
C GLU A 355 -9.40 -22.40 -24.97
N GLU A 356 -8.92 -21.20 -25.32
CA GLU A 356 -7.49 -20.86 -25.44
C GLU A 356 -6.80 -20.69 -24.08
N ASP A 357 -7.57 -20.43 -23.02
CA ASP A 357 -7.05 -20.30 -21.65
C ASP A 357 -6.77 -21.69 -21.04
N ASP A 358 -5.79 -21.76 -20.13
CA ASP A 358 -5.42 -23.02 -19.49
C ASP A 358 -6.55 -23.58 -18.60
N ALA A 359 -6.64 -24.91 -18.54
CA ALA A 359 -7.71 -25.61 -17.82
C ALA A 359 -7.82 -25.20 -16.35
N ILE A 360 -6.68 -24.92 -15.68
CA ILE A 360 -6.64 -24.46 -14.29
C ILE A 360 -7.28 -23.07 -14.16
N ALA A 361 -6.90 -22.12 -15.02
CA ALA A 361 -7.52 -20.79 -15.03
C ALA A 361 -9.04 -20.85 -15.26
N ARG A 362 -9.48 -21.71 -16.19
CA ARG A 362 -10.91 -21.89 -16.50
C ARG A 362 -11.67 -22.51 -15.34
N MET A 363 -11.08 -23.50 -14.67
CA MET A 363 -11.62 -24.13 -13.47
C MET A 363 -11.75 -23.12 -12.32
N SER A 364 -10.68 -22.38 -12.02
CA SER A 364 -10.74 -21.34 -11.00
C SER A 364 -11.77 -20.29 -11.35
N ALA A 365 -11.82 -19.84 -12.61
CA ALA A 365 -12.76 -18.82 -13.06
C ALA A 365 -14.21 -19.24 -12.84
N VAL A 366 -14.59 -20.47 -13.19
CA VAL A 366 -15.97 -20.94 -12.99
C VAL A 366 -16.35 -21.02 -11.51
N SER A 367 -15.41 -21.44 -10.65
CA SER A 367 -15.59 -21.42 -9.19
C SER A 367 -15.75 -19.99 -8.65
N TYR A 368 -14.93 -19.05 -9.13
CA TYR A 368 -15.05 -17.63 -8.80
C TYR A 368 -16.38 -17.04 -9.26
N VAL A 369 -16.86 -17.36 -10.47
CA VAL A 369 -18.18 -16.93 -10.95
C VAL A 369 -19.28 -17.41 -10.00
N GLY A 370 -19.33 -18.70 -9.69
CA GLY A 370 -20.40 -19.26 -8.86
C GLY A 370 -20.45 -18.64 -7.47
N SER A 371 -19.29 -18.51 -6.83
CA SER A 371 -19.15 -17.87 -5.52
C SER A 371 -19.52 -16.37 -5.56
N TYR A 372 -19.09 -15.66 -6.59
CA TYR A 372 -19.36 -14.24 -6.77
C TYR A 372 -20.86 -13.99 -6.92
N LEU A 373 -21.54 -14.68 -7.84
CA LEU A 373 -23.00 -14.54 -8.05
C LEU A 373 -23.80 -14.94 -6.80
N ALA A 374 -23.33 -15.93 -6.06
CA ALA A 374 -23.95 -16.34 -4.80
C ALA A 374 -23.90 -15.21 -3.75
N ARG A 375 -22.75 -14.55 -3.59
CA ARG A 375 -22.45 -13.67 -2.45
C ARG A 375 -22.58 -12.18 -2.75
N ALA A 376 -22.38 -11.75 -3.98
CA ALA A 376 -22.46 -10.36 -4.40
C ALA A 376 -23.92 -9.87 -4.42
N ARG A 377 -24.42 -9.47 -3.25
CA ARG A 377 -25.80 -8.95 -3.08
C ARG A 377 -26.05 -7.61 -3.79
N PHE A 378 -24.97 -6.92 -4.16
CA PHE A 378 -25.01 -5.65 -4.87
C PHE A 378 -25.21 -5.80 -6.39
N ILE A 379 -25.09 -7.03 -6.94
CA ILE A 379 -25.32 -7.29 -8.36
C ILE A 379 -26.82 -7.50 -8.63
N SER A 380 -27.30 -6.94 -9.74
CA SER A 380 -28.71 -7.06 -10.16
C SER A 380 -29.07 -8.49 -10.56
N ALA A 381 -30.35 -8.84 -10.40
CA ALA A 381 -30.88 -10.12 -10.85
C ALA A 381 -30.66 -10.33 -12.36
N ASP A 382 -30.78 -9.27 -13.16
CA ASP A 382 -30.58 -9.31 -14.61
C ASP A 382 -29.15 -9.74 -14.98
N THR A 383 -28.14 -9.19 -14.30
CA THR A 383 -26.75 -9.60 -14.50
C THR A 383 -26.53 -11.05 -14.09
N VAL A 384 -27.09 -11.50 -12.96
CA VAL A 384 -27.00 -12.90 -12.52
C VAL A 384 -27.59 -13.83 -13.58
N VAL A 385 -28.80 -13.53 -14.08
CA VAL A 385 -29.47 -14.32 -15.12
C VAL A 385 -28.66 -14.32 -16.42
N ALA A 386 -28.10 -13.18 -16.82
CA ALA A 386 -27.27 -13.08 -18.01
C ALA A 386 -26.02 -13.96 -17.93
N VAL A 387 -25.32 -13.97 -16.79
CA VAL A 387 -24.14 -14.83 -16.59
C VAL A 387 -24.53 -16.31 -16.55
N LEU A 388 -25.58 -16.67 -15.79
CA LEU A 388 -26.07 -18.06 -15.74
C LEU A 388 -26.49 -18.57 -17.12
N LYS A 389 -27.15 -17.73 -17.92
CA LYS A 389 -27.51 -18.07 -19.31
C LYS A 389 -26.27 -18.41 -20.14
N ARG A 390 -25.19 -17.62 -20.04
CA ARG A 390 -23.91 -17.91 -20.74
C ARG A 390 -23.31 -19.24 -20.30
N LEU A 391 -23.33 -19.56 -18.99
CA LEU A 391 -22.84 -20.84 -18.48
C LEU A 391 -23.66 -22.02 -19.02
N VAL A 392 -25.00 -21.91 -19.02
CA VAL A 392 -25.90 -22.95 -19.53
C VAL A 392 -25.73 -23.15 -21.04
N GLU A 393 -25.62 -22.06 -21.82
CA GLU A 393 -25.35 -22.13 -23.25
C GLU A 393 -24.02 -22.84 -23.54
N TRP A 394 -22.99 -22.59 -22.73
CA TRP A 394 -21.72 -23.29 -22.82
C TRP A 394 -21.88 -24.79 -22.49
N CYS A 395 -22.60 -25.14 -21.42
CA CYS A 395 -22.86 -26.55 -21.06
C CYS A 395 -23.65 -27.30 -22.13
N ASP A 396 -24.69 -26.68 -22.70
CA ASP A 396 -25.47 -27.24 -23.82
C ASP A 396 -24.59 -27.48 -25.06
N SER A 397 -23.72 -26.52 -25.39
CA SER A 397 -22.74 -26.67 -26.46
C SER A 397 -21.76 -27.81 -26.18
N TYR A 398 -21.30 -27.96 -24.94
CA TYR A 398 -20.44 -29.06 -24.52
C TYR A 398 -21.11 -30.42 -24.73
N CYS A 399 -22.39 -30.58 -24.34
CA CYS A 399 -23.14 -31.81 -24.51
C CYS A 399 -23.34 -32.23 -25.98
N LYS A 400 -23.36 -31.25 -26.90
CA LYS A 400 -23.47 -31.51 -28.35
C LYS A 400 -22.18 -32.02 -28.97
N LEU A 401 -21.03 -31.83 -28.31
CA LEU A 401 -19.76 -32.39 -28.74
C LEU A 401 -19.76 -33.90 -28.44
N LYS A 402 -19.51 -34.73 -29.45
CA LYS A 402 -19.35 -36.19 -29.29
C LYS A 402 -18.01 -36.51 -28.61
N ARG A 403 -17.94 -36.29 -27.29
CA ARG A 403 -16.79 -36.64 -26.45
C ARG A 403 -16.97 -38.04 -25.86
N ASP A 404 -15.86 -38.72 -25.59
CA ASP A 404 -15.85 -40.07 -25.01
C ASP A 404 -16.29 -40.01 -23.53
N PRO A 405 -17.43 -40.60 -23.14
CA PRO A 405 -17.93 -40.53 -21.78
C PRO A 405 -17.10 -41.34 -20.77
N LEU A 406 -16.12 -42.13 -21.23
CA LEU A 406 -15.34 -43.06 -20.39
C LEU A 406 -14.14 -42.41 -19.69
N LYS A 407 -13.95 -41.08 -19.82
CA LYS A 407 -12.86 -40.34 -19.17
C LYS A 407 -13.36 -39.17 -18.31
N PRO A 408 -13.90 -39.41 -17.10
CA PRO A 408 -14.49 -38.37 -16.24
C PRO A 408 -13.58 -37.16 -15.99
N ILE A 409 -12.27 -37.39 -15.91
CA ILE A 409 -11.23 -36.36 -15.73
C ILE A 409 -11.27 -35.32 -16.87
N ASP A 410 -11.59 -35.74 -18.09
CA ASP A 410 -11.68 -34.86 -19.27
C ASP A 410 -12.94 -33.95 -19.24
N HIS A 411 -13.86 -34.17 -18.29
CA HIS A 411 -15.13 -33.45 -18.14
C HIS A 411 -15.20 -32.58 -16.87
N GLN A 412 -14.11 -32.43 -16.10
CA GLN A 412 -14.10 -31.69 -14.84
C GLN A 412 -14.69 -30.27 -14.96
N ILE A 413 -14.27 -29.50 -15.97
CA ILE A 413 -14.76 -28.12 -16.19
C ILE A 413 -16.27 -28.11 -16.44
N PHE A 414 -16.78 -29.11 -17.16
CA PHE A 414 -18.22 -29.27 -17.39
C PHE A 414 -18.99 -29.56 -16.09
N TYR A 415 -18.48 -30.47 -15.26
CA TYR A 415 -19.12 -30.77 -13.98
C TYR A 415 -19.11 -29.56 -13.02
N ALA A 416 -17.99 -28.85 -12.93
CA ALA A 416 -17.90 -27.62 -12.13
C ALA A 416 -18.88 -26.54 -12.62
N SER A 417 -19.04 -26.40 -13.93
CA SER A 417 -20.02 -25.46 -14.52
C SER A 417 -21.46 -25.82 -14.16
N CYS A 418 -21.80 -27.11 -14.22
CA CYS A 418 -23.11 -27.61 -13.79
C CYS A 418 -23.35 -27.37 -12.30
N GLN A 419 -22.34 -27.61 -11.45
CA GLN A 419 -22.41 -27.36 -10.01
C GLN A 419 -22.67 -25.87 -9.72
N VAL A 420 -21.98 -24.97 -10.41
CA VAL A 420 -22.19 -23.53 -10.32
C VAL A 420 -23.62 -23.16 -10.73
N CYS A 421 -24.10 -23.67 -11.87
CA CYS A 421 -25.45 -23.38 -12.34
C CYS A 421 -26.50 -23.80 -11.29
N CYS A 422 -26.38 -25.02 -10.75
CA CYS A 422 -27.29 -25.52 -9.72
C CYS A 422 -27.18 -24.72 -8.41
N GLY A 423 -25.97 -24.48 -7.91
CA GLY A 423 -25.73 -23.78 -6.65
C GLY A 423 -26.16 -22.32 -6.68
N SER A 424 -25.76 -21.57 -7.71
CA SER A 424 -26.16 -20.18 -7.90
C SER A 424 -27.66 -20.04 -8.11
N PHE A 425 -28.31 -20.99 -8.81
CA PHE A 425 -29.76 -21.01 -8.97
C PHE A 425 -30.49 -21.28 -7.65
N CYS A 426 -30.04 -22.25 -6.84
CA CYS A 426 -30.59 -22.50 -5.51
C CYS A 426 -30.53 -21.24 -4.61
N ILE A 427 -29.40 -20.53 -4.63
CA ILE A 427 -29.22 -19.30 -3.84
C ILE A 427 -30.08 -18.16 -4.40
N TYR A 428 -30.21 -18.05 -5.72
CA TYR A 428 -31.09 -17.08 -6.36
C TYR A 428 -32.56 -17.31 -5.98
N LEU A 429 -33.03 -18.56 -6.01
CA LEU A 429 -34.38 -18.92 -5.58
C LEU A 429 -34.61 -18.59 -4.10
N ALA A 430 -33.67 -18.91 -3.22
CA ALA A 430 -33.76 -18.55 -1.80
C ALA A 430 -33.81 -17.03 -1.56
N LYS A 431 -33.16 -16.23 -2.41
CA LYS A 431 -33.25 -14.76 -2.38
C LYS A 431 -34.64 -14.26 -2.80
N GLN A 432 -35.22 -14.84 -3.85
CA GLN A 432 -36.57 -14.48 -4.32
C GLN A 432 -37.64 -14.81 -3.29
N GLU A 433 -37.53 -15.94 -2.59
CA GLU A 433 -38.45 -16.26 -1.49
C GLU A 433 -38.37 -15.22 -0.37
N LYS A 434 -37.18 -14.86 0.12
CA LYS A 434 -37.04 -13.84 1.19
C LYS A 434 -37.62 -12.47 0.83
N ASN A 435 -37.48 -12.03 -0.41
CA ASN A 435 -38.09 -10.77 -0.86
C ASN A 435 -39.62 -10.88 -0.93
N SER A 436 -40.16 -12.02 -1.36
CA SER A 436 -41.61 -12.31 -1.30
C SER A 436 -42.17 -12.27 0.12
N TRP A 437 -41.44 -12.81 1.12
CA TRP A 437 -41.86 -12.71 2.53
C TRP A 437 -41.77 -11.28 3.08
N SER A 438 -40.85 -10.44 2.57
CA SER A 438 -40.70 -9.03 2.98
C SER A 438 -41.88 -8.17 2.49
N ASP A 439 -42.36 -8.41 1.28
CA ASP A 439 -43.50 -7.69 0.69
C ASP A 439 -44.86 -8.20 1.18
N THR A 440 -44.91 -9.38 1.82
CA THR A 440 -46.16 -9.94 2.38
C THR A 440 -46.45 -9.45 3.81
N TYR A 441 -45.50 -8.80 4.48
CA TYR A 441 -45.67 -8.16 5.79
C TYR A 441 -45.48 -6.64 5.72
N VAL A 442 -46.22 -5.99 4.83
CA VAL A 442 -46.60 -4.58 5.01
C VAL A 442 -48.13 -4.55 5.18
N PHE A 443 -48.56 -4.66 6.43
CA PHE A 443 -49.89 -4.27 6.90
C PHE A 443 -49.75 -3.47 8.19
#